data_AF-A0A8C9UIP0-F1
#
_entry.id   AF-A0A8C9UIP0-F1
#
_cell.length_a   1.000
_cell.length_b   1.000
_cell.length_c   1.000
_cell.angle_alpha   90.00
_cell.angle_beta   90.00
_cell.angle_gamma   90.00
#
_symmetry.space_group_name_H-M   'P 1'
#
loop_
_entity.id
_entity.type
_entity.pdbx_description
1 polymer ?
#
loop_
_entity_poly.entity_id
_entity_poly.type
_entity_poly.pdbx_seq_one_letter_code
_entity_poly.pdbx_strand_id
1 'polypeptide(L)'
;SQEGAGGAQEAPGAQGTWAEQLLVSWGGGVLVEPGKFQELRDVGRAVTVSWGKRSAGGVWEDPGAQGARGRETTGELGRGYLMPTNPDNRPCLMLGESQGQRTFCGPGSICVQHSSLSIFSLAASTTSPSVFPLAPSSGDTSGSSVNLGCLVKGYFPEPVTVTWNSGSLSSGIRTFPAVLQSGLYSVTSMVTVPTSTWPSQTVTCNVAHPASSTKVDKTIAPCNIPTFPTCPPCPSPEILGGPSVFIFPPKPKDTLMISLTPKVTCVVVDVSQEDPEVQFNWYVDNVEVNTAETKPQERQYNSTFRVVSVLPIKHQDWLNGKKFKCKVNNKALPSPIEKTISKVKGQPRAPEVYVLPPAQEELTKNTVSLTCYIQGFYPADISVEWEKQGQPETEYRTTEPVLDSDGTYFLYSKLRVDRNSWQRGDQFTCSVMHEALHNHFTQKTLSRSPGK
;
A
#
# COMPACT_ATOMS: atom_id res chain seq x y z
N SER A 1 6.52 55.92 -59.48
CA SER A 1 5.81 56.94 -60.26
C SER A 1 4.58 57.35 -59.49
N GLN A 2 4.58 58.59 -59.00
CA GLN A 2 3.46 59.47 -58.56
C GLN A 2 2.38 58.88 -57.64
N GLU A 3 2.29 59.33 -56.38
CA GLU A 3 1.69 60.60 -55.89
C GLU A 3 0.16 60.64 -56.00
N GLY A 4 -0.49 60.97 -54.88
CA GLY A 4 -1.95 61.09 -54.76
C GLY A 4 -2.45 62.52 -54.59
N ALA A 5 -3.78 62.63 -54.45
CA ALA A 5 -4.58 63.67 -53.77
C ALA A 5 -6.03 63.14 -53.82
N GLY A 6 -6.80 63.00 -52.72
CA GLY A 6 -7.38 64.06 -51.88
C GLY A 6 -8.59 64.68 -52.60
N GLY A 7 -9.83 64.78 -52.10
CA GLY A 7 -10.51 64.42 -50.86
C GLY A 7 -11.89 65.12 -50.87
N ALA A 8 -12.89 64.60 -50.16
CA ALA A 8 -14.03 65.34 -49.63
C ALA A 8 -14.78 64.48 -48.61
N GLN A 9 -15.37 65.16 -47.63
CA GLN A 9 -15.61 64.76 -46.26
C GLN A 9 -17.09 64.99 -45.92
N GLU A 10 -17.73 64.10 -45.17
CA GLU A 10 -18.88 64.46 -44.34
C GLU A 10 -18.94 63.50 -43.12
N ALA A 11 -19.15 64.07 -41.93
CA ALA A 11 -19.03 63.44 -40.62
C ALA A 11 -20.43 63.29 -39.94
N PRO A 12 -20.54 62.95 -38.64
CA PRO A 12 -21.03 61.66 -38.15
C PRO A 12 -22.46 61.70 -37.56
N GLY A 13 -23.21 60.61 -37.70
CA GLY A 13 -24.50 60.39 -37.05
C GLY A 13 -24.40 59.32 -35.95
N ALA A 14 -24.96 59.64 -34.79
CA ALA A 14 -24.74 59.00 -33.50
C ALA A 14 -25.20 57.54 -33.34
N GLN A 15 -24.60 56.88 -32.35
CA GLN A 15 -24.95 55.59 -31.77
C GLN A 15 -26.45 55.43 -31.48
N GLY A 16 -26.96 54.21 -31.73
CA GLY A 16 -28.26 53.73 -31.26
C GLY A 16 -28.26 52.20 -31.21
N THR A 17 -27.76 51.65 -30.10
CA THR A 17 -27.88 50.24 -29.70
C THR A 17 -29.31 49.89 -29.28
N TRP A 18 -29.57 48.57 -29.20
CA TRP A 18 -30.71 47.89 -28.56
C TRP A 18 -31.89 47.49 -29.47
N ALA A 19 -31.77 46.34 -30.14
CA ALA A 19 -32.83 45.34 -30.05
C ALA A 19 -32.37 44.34 -28.97
N GLU A 20 -32.77 44.56 -27.72
CA GLU A 20 -32.59 43.57 -26.66
C GLU A 20 -33.28 42.27 -27.10
N GLN A 21 -32.48 41.23 -27.26
CA GLN A 21 -32.98 39.88 -27.31
C GLN A 21 -33.58 39.58 -25.93
N LEU A 22 -34.90 39.77 -25.79
CA LEU A 22 -35.63 39.48 -24.55
C LEU A 22 -35.50 37.99 -24.25
N LEU A 23 -34.55 37.66 -23.37
CA LEU A 23 -34.38 36.33 -22.80
C LEU A 23 -35.53 36.07 -21.82
N VAL A 24 -36.55 35.36 -22.29
CA VAL A 24 -37.56 34.76 -21.43
C VAL A 24 -36.90 33.60 -20.69
N SER A 25 -36.69 33.73 -19.38
CA SER A 25 -36.09 32.68 -18.54
C SER A 25 -37.07 32.20 -17.49
N TRP A 26 -37.15 30.89 -17.34
CA TRP A 26 -37.91 30.22 -16.30
C TRP A 26 -36.99 29.83 -15.14
N GLY A 27 -37.48 29.96 -13.91
CA GLY A 27 -36.80 29.43 -12.73
C GLY A 27 -37.03 27.93 -12.55
N GLY A 28 -36.37 27.08 -13.35
CA GLY A 28 -36.28 25.61 -13.11
C GLY A 28 -37.59 24.81 -13.16
N GLY A 29 -37.50 23.49 -13.36
CA GLY A 29 -38.68 22.60 -13.38
C GLY A 29 -39.41 22.56 -12.03
N VAL A 30 -40.75 22.54 -12.05
CA VAL A 30 -41.59 22.57 -10.85
C VAL A 30 -42.36 21.26 -10.70
N LEU A 31 -42.26 20.62 -9.54
CA LEU A 31 -43.01 19.44 -9.13
C LEU A 31 -44.30 19.86 -8.43
N VAL A 32 -45.44 19.31 -8.86
CA VAL A 32 -46.76 19.65 -8.30
C VAL A 32 -47.43 18.35 -7.87
N GLU A 33 -47.86 18.28 -6.61
CA GLU A 33 -48.61 17.12 -6.10
C GLU A 33 -50.00 17.02 -6.78
N PRO A 34 -50.52 15.80 -7.01
CA PRO A 34 -51.87 15.61 -7.57
C PRO A 34 -52.93 16.39 -6.78
N GLY A 35 -53.82 17.11 -7.47
CA GLY A 35 -54.87 17.92 -6.85
C GLY A 35 -54.49 19.33 -6.38
N LYS A 36 -53.25 19.81 -6.59
CA LYS A 36 -52.83 21.19 -6.28
C LYS A 36 -52.67 22.05 -7.54
N PHE A 37 -52.95 23.36 -7.42
CA PHE A 37 -52.75 24.35 -8.48
C PHE A 37 -51.32 24.90 -8.44
N GLN A 38 -50.73 25.13 -9.62
CA GLN A 38 -49.41 25.74 -9.76
C GLN A 38 -49.49 27.06 -10.52
N GLU A 39 -48.94 28.11 -9.91
CA GLU A 39 -48.77 29.41 -10.55
C GLU A 39 -47.45 29.44 -11.33
N LEU A 40 -47.51 29.82 -12.60
CA LEU A 40 -46.34 30.02 -13.45
C LEU A 40 -46.17 31.52 -13.72
N ARG A 41 -44.95 32.03 -13.45
CA ARG A 41 -44.59 33.43 -13.65
C ARG A 41 -43.51 33.56 -14.71
N ASP A 42 -43.77 34.40 -15.72
CA ASP A 42 -42.76 34.85 -16.66
C ASP A 42 -42.03 36.09 -16.09
N VAL A 43 -40.74 36.21 -16.40
CA VAL A 43 -39.85 37.31 -16.00
C VAL A 43 -39.62 38.31 -17.16
N GLY A 44 -40.12 38.04 -18.36
CA GLY A 44 -40.00 38.92 -19.54
C GLY A 44 -41.02 40.07 -19.63
N ARG A 45 -40.67 41.16 -20.34
CA ARG A 45 -41.59 42.23 -20.77
C ARG A 45 -41.94 42.04 -22.26
N ALA A 46 -43.17 41.64 -22.58
CA ALA A 46 -43.64 41.49 -23.96
C ALA A 46 -45.06 42.08 -24.14
N VAL A 47 -45.35 42.62 -25.34
CA VAL A 47 -46.63 43.30 -25.66
C VAL A 47 -47.79 42.31 -25.91
N THR A 48 -47.46 41.11 -26.39
CA THR A 48 -48.41 39.99 -26.59
C THR A 48 -47.68 38.70 -26.22
N VAL A 49 -48.29 37.89 -25.34
CA VAL A 49 -47.71 36.62 -24.89
C VAL A 49 -48.66 35.48 -25.29
N SER A 50 -48.10 34.45 -25.94
CA SER A 50 -48.79 33.20 -26.25
C SER A 50 -48.23 32.05 -25.43
N TRP A 51 -49.12 31.16 -25.02
CA TRP A 51 -48.79 29.96 -24.26
C TRP A 51 -49.04 28.74 -25.11
N GLY A 52 -48.14 27.77 -25.08
CA GLY A 52 -48.27 26.50 -25.80
C GLY A 52 -48.03 25.31 -24.87
N LYS A 53 -48.77 24.22 -25.09
CA LYS A 53 -48.66 23.00 -24.30
C LYS A 53 -48.34 21.80 -25.17
N ARG A 54 -47.45 20.92 -24.70
CA ARG A 54 -47.17 19.64 -25.37
C ARG A 54 -46.97 18.51 -24.36
N SER A 55 -47.73 17.43 -24.50
CA SER A 55 -47.58 16.18 -23.73
C SER A 55 -46.47 15.30 -24.31
N ALA A 56 -45.91 14.40 -23.49
CA ALA A 56 -44.86 13.48 -23.92
C ALA A 56 -45.35 12.59 -25.09
N GLY A 57 -44.80 12.80 -26.30
CA GLY A 57 -45.21 12.11 -27.53
C GLY A 57 -46.40 12.72 -28.29
N GLY A 58 -47.01 13.80 -27.80
CA GLY A 58 -48.19 14.45 -28.39
C GLY A 58 -47.92 15.55 -29.43
N VAL A 59 -48.99 16.03 -30.07
CA VAL A 59 -49.02 17.18 -30.99
C VAL A 59 -49.18 18.48 -30.20
N TRP A 60 -48.83 19.63 -30.79
CA TRP A 60 -48.99 20.94 -30.16
C TRP A 60 -50.46 21.29 -29.91
N GLU A 61 -50.76 21.69 -28.68
CA GLU A 61 -52.07 22.22 -28.28
C GLU A 61 -51.91 23.70 -27.90
N ASP A 62 -52.76 24.56 -28.45
CA ASP A 62 -52.77 26.01 -28.20
C ASP A 62 -53.80 26.37 -27.12
N PRO A 63 -53.38 26.63 -25.87
CA PRO A 63 -54.27 27.10 -24.81
C PRO A 63 -54.75 28.56 -24.98
N GLY A 64 -54.24 29.31 -25.97
CA GLY A 64 -54.69 30.67 -26.30
C GLY A 64 -53.63 31.77 -26.16
N ALA A 65 -53.93 32.96 -26.69
CA ALA A 65 -53.04 34.13 -26.72
C ALA A 65 -53.71 35.39 -26.12
N GLN A 66 -52.93 36.19 -25.38
CA GLN A 66 -53.42 37.43 -24.75
C GLN A 66 -52.87 38.68 -25.45
N GLY A 67 -53.76 39.48 -26.04
CA GLY A 67 -53.49 40.84 -26.51
C GLY A 67 -53.95 41.90 -25.50
N ALA A 68 -53.56 43.16 -25.71
CA ALA A 68 -53.81 44.30 -24.81
C ALA A 68 -55.30 44.61 -24.47
N ARG A 69 -56.27 43.86 -25.04
CA ARG A 69 -57.65 43.78 -24.56
C ARG A 69 -57.98 42.30 -24.38
N GLY A 70 -58.24 41.88 -23.14
CA GLY A 70 -58.38 40.48 -22.75
C GLY A 70 -59.43 39.70 -23.56
N ARG A 71 -59.14 38.42 -23.81
CA ARG A 71 -60.07 37.47 -24.41
C ARG A 71 -59.99 36.14 -23.65
N GLU A 72 -61.14 35.55 -23.32
CA GLU A 72 -61.24 34.19 -22.77
C GLU A 72 -61.39 33.19 -23.92
N THR A 73 -60.68 32.06 -23.85
CA THR A 73 -60.89 30.90 -24.72
C THR A 73 -61.14 29.66 -23.86
N THR A 74 -62.31 29.03 -24.04
CA THR A 74 -62.69 27.74 -23.44
C THR A 74 -62.44 26.61 -24.42
N GLY A 75 -61.43 25.78 -24.15
CA GLY A 75 -61.21 24.48 -24.79
C GLY A 75 -61.54 23.35 -23.82
N GLU A 76 -62.17 22.27 -24.31
CA GLU A 76 -62.66 21.15 -23.50
C GLU A 76 -61.53 20.36 -22.82
N LEU A 77 -61.76 20.04 -21.54
CA LEU A 77 -60.93 19.30 -20.56
C LEU A 77 -59.87 20.12 -19.80
N GLY A 78 -60.29 20.70 -18.66
CA GLY A 78 -59.41 21.02 -17.52
C GLY A 78 -59.10 22.50 -17.31
N ARG A 79 -59.72 23.09 -16.27
CA ARG A 79 -59.70 24.51 -15.85
C ARG A 79 -58.30 25.16 -15.89
N GLY A 80 -58.00 25.95 -16.92
CA GLY A 80 -56.95 26.96 -16.88
C GLY A 80 -57.56 28.37 -16.84
N TYR A 81 -57.00 29.28 -16.04
CA TYR A 81 -57.45 30.67 -15.95
C TYR A 81 -56.27 31.62 -16.25
N LEU A 82 -56.50 32.58 -17.14
CA LEU A 82 -55.61 33.72 -17.36
C LEU A 82 -56.09 34.87 -16.48
N MET A 83 -55.29 35.26 -15.48
CA MET A 83 -55.63 36.37 -14.57
C MET A 83 -55.07 37.70 -15.12
N PRO A 84 -55.79 38.84 -14.97
CA PRO A 84 -55.23 40.14 -15.30
C PRO A 84 -54.07 40.46 -14.35
N THR A 85 -52.90 40.74 -14.93
CA THR A 85 -51.73 41.46 -14.39
C THR A 85 -51.69 41.72 -12.87
N ASN A 86 -50.70 41.12 -12.19
CA ASN A 86 -50.25 41.53 -10.84
C ASN A 86 -49.73 42.99 -10.88
N PRO A 87 -49.55 43.71 -9.75
CA PRO A 87 -49.07 45.11 -9.71
C PRO A 87 -47.74 45.36 -10.45
N ASP A 88 -46.95 44.32 -10.70
CA ASP A 88 -45.65 44.37 -11.39
C ASP A 88 -45.73 44.17 -12.93
N ASN A 89 -46.94 44.14 -13.51
CA ASN A 89 -47.17 44.11 -14.96
C ASN A 89 -46.61 42.86 -15.68
N ARG A 90 -46.64 41.68 -15.02
CA ARG A 90 -46.18 40.39 -15.56
C ARG A 90 -47.34 39.44 -15.88
N PRO A 91 -47.34 38.74 -17.02
CA PRO A 91 -48.37 37.76 -17.36
C PRO A 91 -48.21 36.48 -16.53
N CYS A 92 -49.33 35.93 -16.05
CA CYS A 92 -49.37 34.71 -15.23
C CYS A 92 -50.37 33.70 -15.81
N LEU A 93 -49.98 32.42 -15.89
CA LEU A 93 -50.83 31.33 -16.36
C LEU A 93 -51.09 30.36 -15.20
N MET A 94 -52.37 30.10 -14.91
CA MET A 94 -52.80 29.05 -13.96
C MET A 94 -53.30 27.84 -14.76
N LEU A 95 -52.62 26.70 -14.61
CA LEU A 95 -53.02 25.44 -15.25
C LEU A 95 -53.73 24.52 -14.26
N GLY A 96 -54.87 23.97 -14.68
CA GLY A 96 -55.56 22.89 -14.01
C GLY A 96 -55.04 21.52 -14.44
N GLU A 97 -55.44 20.51 -13.69
CA GLU A 97 -54.91 19.15 -13.70
C GLU A 97 -54.79 18.51 -15.09
N SER A 98 -53.57 18.11 -15.46
CA SER A 98 -53.31 17.18 -16.56
C SER A 98 -51.91 16.57 -16.46
N GLN A 99 -51.77 15.35 -16.98
CA GLN A 99 -50.56 14.53 -16.84
C GLN A 99 -49.42 15.00 -17.77
N GLY A 100 -48.26 15.32 -17.19
CA GLY A 100 -46.94 15.44 -17.85
C GLY A 100 -46.89 16.28 -19.13
N GLN A 101 -46.82 17.61 -19.00
CA GLN A 101 -46.73 18.54 -20.15
C GLN A 101 -45.56 19.52 -20.02
N ARG A 102 -45.01 19.92 -21.18
CA ARG A 102 -44.13 21.07 -21.31
C ARG A 102 -44.93 22.31 -21.69
N THR A 103 -44.67 23.40 -20.99
CA THR A 103 -45.26 24.71 -21.24
C THR A 103 -44.22 25.64 -21.84
N PHE A 104 -44.59 26.34 -22.91
CA PHE A 104 -43.73 27.25 -23.66
C PHE A 104 -44.34 28.65 -23.69
N CYS A 105 -43.50 29.69 -23.62
CA CYS A 105 -43.87 31.10 -23.75
C CYS A 105 -43.01 31.76 -24.84
N GLY A 106 -43.60 32.62 -25.69
CA GLY A 106 -42.87 33.40 -26.69
C GLY A 106 -43.64 34.62 -27.23
N PRO A 107 -42.95 35.62 -27.81
CA PRO A 107 -43.58 36.77 -28.45
C PRO A 107 -44.13 36.43 -29.85
N GLY A 108 -45.28 36.99 -30.21
CA GLY A 108 -45.91 36.78 -31.52
C GLY A 108 -45.17 37.47 -32.67
N SER A 109 -44.73 36.65 -33.64
CA SER A 109 -44.28 36.99 -35.02
C SER A 109 -42.78 37.10 -35.33
N ILE A 110 -41.86 36.61 -34.49
CA ILE A 110 -40.44 36.46 -34.85
C ILE A 110 -39.89 35.13 -34.32
N CYS A 111 -39.17 34.36 -35.14
CA CYS A 111 -38.53 33.10 -34.74
C CYS A 111 -37.47 33.34 -33.66
N VAL A 112 -37.70 32.86 -32.43
CA VAL A 112 -36.72 32.89 -31.32
C VAL A 112 -36.73 31.56 -30.58
N GLN A 113 -35.57 31.14 -30.05
CA GLN A 113 -35.40 29.93 -29.23
C GLN A 113 -36.44 29.87 -28.10
N HIS A 114 -37.19 28.77 -28.03
CA HIS A 114 -38.17 28.55 -26.98
C HIS A 114 -37.50 28.10 -25.67
N SER A 115 -37.72 28.83 -24.58
CA SER A 115 -37.44 28.36 -23.21
C SER A 115 -38.58 27.44 -22.76
N SER A 116 -38.29 26.17 -22.46
CA SER A 116 -39.30 25.17 -22.07
C SER A 116 -39.28 24.88 -20.57
N LEU A 117 -40.44 24.92 -19.92
CA LEU A 117 -40.63 24.44 -18.55
C LEU A 117 -41.30 23.06 -18.58
N SER A 118 -40.79 22.08 -17.85
CA SER A 118 -41.43 20.76 -17.70
C SER A 118 -42.16 20.68 -16.37
N ILE A 119 -43.45 20.37 -16.40
CA ILE A 119 -44.28 20.15 -15.20
C ILE A 119 -44.61 18.66 -15.12
N PHE A 120 -44.30 18.06 -13.97
CA PHE A 120 -44.52 16.65 -13.71
C PHE A 120 -45.59 16.49 -12.62
N SER A 121 -46.73 15.88 -12.98
CA SER A 121 -47.79 15.45 -12.06
C SER A 121 -47.74 13.93 -11.94
N LEU A 122 -46.76 13.44 -11.17
CA LEU A 122 -46.58 12.02 -10.84
C LEU A 122 -46.22 11.93 -9.35
N ALA A 123 -46.82 10.97 -8.63
CA ALA A 123 -46.50 10.67 -7.24
C ALA A 123 -45.13 9.96 -7.12
N ALA A 124 -44.08 10.58 -7.65
CA ALA A 124 -42.71 10.06 -7.64
C ALA A 124 -41.86 10.86 -6.64
N SER A 125 -41.25 10.14 -5.69
CA SER A 125 -40.38 10.72 -4.67
C SER A 125 -39.07 11.21 -5.28
N THR A 126 -38.59 12.36 -4.83
CA THR A 126 -37.28 12.89 -5.20
C THR A 126 -36.19 11.86 -4.89
N THR A 127 -35.44 11.45 -5.92
CA THR A 127 -34.39 10.42 -5.81
C THR A 127 -33.05 11.01 -6.26
N SER A 128 -32.01 10.83 -5.44
CA SER A 128 -30.65 11.32 -5.74
C SER A 128 -29.93 10.44 -6.77
N PRO A 129 -29.09 11.01 -7.66
CA PRO A 129 -28.35 10.25 -8.67
C PRO A 129 -27.27 9.35 -8.09
N SER A 130 -27.07 8.19 -8.71
CA SER A 130 -25.86 7.37 -8.58
C SER A 130 -24.92 7.62 -9.77
N VAL A 131 -23.66 7.92 -9.49
CA VAL A 131 -22.66 8.29 -10.51
C VAL A 131 -21.62 7.21 -10.68
N PHE A 132 -21.46 6.71 -11.90
CA PHE A 132 -20.55 5.65 -12.28
C PHE A 132 -19.52 6.15 -13.29
N PRO A 133 -18.20 6.02 -13.01
CA PRO A 133 -17.16 6.37 -13.98
C PRO A 133 -17.10 5.30 -15.09
N LEU A 134 -17.00 5.74 -16.34
CA LEU A 134 -16.79 4.90 -17.51
C LEU A 134 -15.35 5.11 -18.00
N ALA A 135 -14.48 4.18 -17.64
CA ALA A 135 -13.09 4.17 -18.07
C ALA A 135 -12.94 3.34 -19.37
N PRO A 136 -11.98 3.70 -20.25
CA PRO A 136 -11.70 2.97 -21.48
C PRO A 136 -11.11 1.58 -21.16
N SER A 137 -11.43 0.59 -21.99
CA SER A 137 -10.82 -0.74 -21.92
C SER A 137 -9.36 -0.69 -22.36
N SER A 138 -8.50 -1.50 -21.74
CA SER A 138 -7.04 -1.56 -21.97
C SER A 138 -6.61 -2.00 -23.38
N GLY A 139 -7.55 -2.33 -24.27
CA GLY A 139 -7.28 -2.75 -25.65
C GLY A 139 -7.34 -1.63 -26.72
N ASP A 140 -7.80 -0.42 -26.38
CA ASP A 140 -8.15 0.62 -27.37
C ASP A 140 -7.28 1.89 -27.31
N THR A 141 -6.12 1.86 -26.64
CA THR A 141 -5.26 3.05 -26.52
C THR A 141 -4.30 3.27 -27.70
N SER A 142 -4.56 2.67 -28.88
CA SER A 142 -3.75 2.86 -30.09
C SER A 142 -4.11 4.13 -30.89
N GLY A 143 -5.15 4.87 -30.48
CA GLY A 143 -5.57 6.14 -31.07
C GLY A 143 -4.90 7.38 -30.46
N SER A 144 -4.97 8.52 -31.15
CA SER A 144 -4.46 9.82 -30.67
C SER A 144 -5.31 10.47 -29.56
N SER A 145 -6.52 9.97 -29.34
CA SER A 145 -7.43 10.40 -28.27
C SER A 145 -8.17 9.22 -27.63
N VAL A 146 -8.62 9.45 -26.40
CA VAL A 146 -9.35 8.48 -25.57
C VAL A 146 -10.67 9.12 -25.12
N ASN A 147 -11.75 8.34 -25.16
CA ASN A 147 -13.05 8.76 -24.65
C ASN A 147 -13.26 8.25 -23.22
N LEU A 148 -13.61 9.17 -22.33
CA LEU A 148 -13.97 8.90 -20.95
C LEU A 148 -15.46 9.22 -20.78
N GLY A 149 -16.15 8.55 -19.86
CA GLY A 149 -17.56 8.79 -19.65
C GLY A 149 -17.98 8.78 -18.19
N CYS A 150 -19.15 9.32 -17.91
CA CYS A 150 -19.74 9.38 -16.59
C CYS A 150 -21.24 9.10 -16.74
N LEU A 151 -21.68 7.97 -16.19
CA LEU A 151 -23.08 7.54 -16.19
C LEU A 151 -23.74 8.00 -14.90
N VAL A 152 -24.76 8.83 -15.03
CA VAL A 152 -25.61 9.31 -13.94
C VAL A 152 -26.93 8.56 -14.02
N LYS A 153 -27.22 7.70 -13.06
CA LYS A 153 -28.35 6.77 -13.12
C LYS A 153 -29.25 6.94 -11.90
N GLY A 154 -30.56 6.78 -12.13
CA GLY A 154 -31.54 6.59 -11.06
C GLY A 154 -31.94 7.85 -10.31
N TYR A 155 -31.99 9.01 -10.98
CA TYR A 155 -32.40 10.26 -10.35
C TYR A 155 -33.81 10.69 -10.76
N PHE A 156 -34.46 11.49 -9.93
CA PHE A 156 -35.74 12.11 -10.25
C PHE A 156 -35.93 13.38 -9.42
N PRO A 157 -36.43 14.50 -9.99
CA PRO A 157 -36.78 14.77 -11.41
C PRO A 157 -35.58 15.27 -12.26
N GLU A 158 -35.80 15.69 -13.51
CA GLU A 158 -34.83 16.53 -14.24
C GLU A 158 -34.84 17.99 -13.75
N PRO A 159 -33.74 18.76 -13.89
CA PRO A 159 -32.48 18.44 -14.57
C PRO A 159 -31.33 18.04 -13.63
N VAL A 160 -30.30 17.40 -14.19
CA VAL A 160 -28.97 17.26 -13.57
C VAL A 160 -27.94 18.04 -14.38
N THR A 161 -26.95 18.62 -13.69
CA THR A 161 -25.82 19.30 -14.32
C THR A 161 -24.60 18.41 -14.22
N VAL A 162 -23.97 18.10 -15.36
CA VAL A 162 -22.71 17.35 -15.41
C VAL A 162 -21.62 18.26 -15.99
N THR A 163 -20.57 18.51 -15.21
CA THR A 163 -19.38 19.23 -15.64
C THR A 163 -18.13 18.36 -15.44
N TRP A 164 -17.02 18.74 -16.07
CA TRP A 164 -15.77 18.00 -16.03
C TRP A 164 -14.65 18.87 -15.45
N ASN A 165 -13.88 18.33 -14.50
CA ASN A 165 -12.85 19.03 -13.74
C ASN A 165 -13.30 20.42 -13.25
N SER A 166 -14.49 20.48 -12.65
CA SER A 166 -15.13 21.68 -12.13
C SER A 166 -15.27 22.82 -13.16
N GLY A 167 -15.42 22.46 -14.44
CA GLY A 167 -15.58 23.40 -15.56
C GLY A 167 -14.26 23.83 -16.23
N SER A 168 -13.11 23.37 -15.77
CA SER A 168 -11.83 23.61 -16.43
C SER A 168 -11.68 22.86 -17.76
N LEU A 169 -12.39 21.72 -17.90
CA LEU A 169 -12.48 20.98 -19.14
C LEU A 169 -13.80 21.35 -19.83
N SER A 170 -13.71 21.96 -21.02
CA SER A 170 -14.86 22.47 -21.79
C SER A 170 -14.89 21.98 -23.24
N SER A 171 -13.77 21.43 -23.75
CA SER A 171 -13.64 20.91 -25.11
C SER A 171 -13.85 19.39 -25.16
N GLY A 172 -14.43 18.89 -26.23
CA GLY A 172 -14.63 17.44 -26.45
C GLY A 172 -15.70 16.78 -25.58
N ILE A 173 -16.52 17.56 -24.87
CA ILE A 173 -17.60 17.06 -24.01
C ILE A 173 -18.88 16.85 -24.81
N ARG A 174 -19.52 15.71 -24.63
CA ARG A 174 -20.86 15.41 -25.14
C ARG A 174 -21.72 14.83 -24.03
N THR A 175 -22.79 15.53 -23.67
CA THR A 175 -23.81 15.03 -22.74
C THR A 175 -25.04 14.60 -23.53
N PHE A 176 -25.39 13.33 -23.42
CA PHE A 176 -26.55 12.76 -24.08
C PHE A 176 -27.85 13.21 -23.40
N PRO A 177 -29.01 13.24 -24.10
CA PRO A 177 -30.28 13.57 -23.47
C PRO A 177 -30.67 12.53 -22.40
N ALA A 178 -31.35 12.97 -21.34
CA ALA A 178 -31.80 12.07 -20.28
C ALA A 178 -32.89 11.12 -20.78
N VAL A 179 -32.84 9.88 -20.32
CA VAL A 179 -33.81 8.83 -20.65
C VAL A 179 -34.55 8.44 -19.38
N LEU A 180 -35.89 8.44 -19.44
CA LEU A 180 -36.75 7.98 -18.34
C LEU A 180 -37.02 6.49 -18.48
N GLN A 181 -36.61 5.70 -17.48
CA GLN A 181 -36.87 4.26 -17.41
C GLN A 181 -37.39 3.90 -16.02
N SER A 182 -38.51 3.19 -15.95
CA SER A 182 -39.12 2.74 -14.69
C SER A 182 -39.33 3.85 -13.65
N GLY A 183 -39.68 5.06 -14.10
CA GLY A 183 -39.93 6.22 -13.23
C GLY A 183 -38.68 7.01 -12.79
N LEU A 184 -37.47 6.60 -13.20
CA LEU A 184 -36.23 7.31 -12.89
C LEU A 184 -35.45 7.69 -14.15
N TYR A 185 -34.78 8.83 -14.11
CA TYR A 185 -33.95 9.33 -15.19
C TYR A 185 -32.53 8.79 -15.12
N SER A 186 -31.92 8.64 -16.30
CA SER A 186 -30.51 8.36 -16.47
C SER A 186 -29.93 9.21 -17.60
N VAL A 187 -28.71 9.72 -17.40
CA VAL A 187 -27.99 10.51 -18.39
C VAL A 187 -26.53 10.08 -18.44
N THR A 188 -25.92 10.15 -19.62
CA THR A 188 -24.49 9.87 -19.79
C THR A 188 -23.80 11.11 -20.34
N SER A 189 -22.66 11.47 -19.77
CA SER A 189 -21.75 12.47 -20.34
C SER A 189 -20.44 11.80 -20.72
N MET A 190 -19.84 12.21 -21.82
CA MET A 190 -18.53 11.75 -22.25
C MET A 190 -17.60 12.92 -22.56
N VAL A 191 -16.30 12.71 -22.40
CA VAL A 191 -15.26 13.66 -22.77
C VAL A 191 -14.13 12.98 -23.50
N THR A 192 -13.67 13.60 -24.59
CA THR A 192 -12.52 13.13 -25.37
C THR A 192 -11.26 13.85 -24.91
N VAL A 193 -10.24 13.11 -24.46
CA VAL A 193 -8.94 13.65 -24.01
C VAL A 193 -7.79 13.06 -24.83
N PRO A 194 -6.65 13.77 -24.99
CA PRO A 194 -5.48 13.22 -25.67
C PRO A 194 -4.88 12.02 -24.93
N THR A 195 -4.47 10.99 -25.67
CA THR A 195 -3.86 9.77 -25.10
C THR A 195 -2.55 10.04 -24.37
N SER A 196 -1.81 11.10 -24.75
CA SER A 196 -0.56 11.50 -24.13
C SER A 196 -0.71 12.08 -22.72
N THR A 197 -1.86 12.69 -22.41
CA THR A 197 -2.10 13.36 -21.12
C THR A 197 -2.91 12.51 -20.16
N TRP A 198 -3.65 11.52 -20.66
CA TRP A 198 -4.51 10.64 -19.86
C TRP A 198 -3.78 9.84 -18.75
N PRO A 199 -2.61 9.21 -18.97
CA PRO A 199 -1.96 8.38 -17.95
C PRO A 199 -1.53 9.14 -16.69
N SER A 200 -1.35 10.46 -16.79
CA SER A 200 -0.85 11.32 -15.72
C SER A 200 -1.87 12.36 -15.23
N GLN A 201 -3.01 12.51 -15.90
CA GLN A 201 -4.09 13.42 -15.50
C GLN A 201 -5.26 12.69 -14.86
N THR A 202 -5.73 13.21 -13.75
CA THR A 202 -6.99 12.80 -13.12
C THR A 202 -8.14 13.58 -13.74
N VAL A 203 -9.06 12.86 -14.39
CA VAL A 203 -10.28 13.46 -14.96
C VAL A 203 -11.45 13.15 -14.03
N THR A 204 -12.15 14.17 -13.58
CA THR A 204 -13.26 14.08 -12.62
C THR A 204 -14.54 14.58 -13.28
N CYS A 205 -15.61 13.79 -13.21
CA CYS A 205 -16.95 14.28 -13.52
C CYS A 205 -17.64 14.79 -12.26
N ASN A 206 -18.18 16.00 -12.34
CA ASN A 206 -18.88 16.68 -11.26
C ASN A 206 -20.36 16.72 -11.60
N VAL A 207 -21.19 16.11 -10.76
CA VAL A 207 -22.63 15.97 -10.99
C VAL A 207 -23.38 16.69 -9.89
N ALA A 208 -24.28 17.59 -10.27
CA ALA A 208 -25.16 18.31 -9.36
C ALA A 208 -26.64 18.07 -9.71
N HIS A 209 -27.42 17.66 -8.71
CA HIS A 209 -28.87 17.49 -8.81
C HIS A 209 -29.58 18.45 -7.85
N PRO A 210 -30.18 19.56 -8.36
CA PRO A 210 -30.78 20.59 -7.52
C PRO A 210 -31.93 20.09 -6.65
N ALA A 211 -32.79 19.22 -7.19
CA ALA A 211 -33.99 18.78 -6.49
C ALA A 211 -33.68 17.91 -5.25
N SER A 212 -32.60 17.13 -5.27
CA SER A 212 -32.13 16.38 -4.09
C SER A 212 -30.95 17.02 -3.37
N SER A 213 -30.57 18.26 -3.74
CA SER A 213 -29.37 18.95 -3.23
C SER A 213 -28.09 18.11 -3.26
N THR A 214 -27.98 17.15 -4.20
CA THR A 214 -26.87 16.19 -4.24
C THR A 214 -25.75 16.69 -5.15
N LYS A 215 -24.50 16.64 -4.67
CA LYS A 215 -23.29 16.90 -5.45
C LYS A 215 -22.38 15.68 -5.35
N VAL A 216 -21.95 15.13 -6.48
CA VAL A 216 -21.10 13.95 -6.54
C VAL A 216 -19.97 14.19 -7.53
N ASP A 217 -18.74 14.03 -7.04
CA ASP A 217 -17.54 14.07 -7.86
C ASP A 217 -17.00 12.64 -8.02
N LYS A 218 -16.83 12.20 -9.25
CA LYS A 218 -16.25 10.88 -9.57
C LYS A 218 -15.04 11.03 -10.47
N THR A 219 -13.90 10.63 -9.93
CA THR A 219 -12.64 10.56 -10.68
C THR A 219 -12.60 9.28 -11.51
N ILE A 220 -12.29 9.45 -12.78
CA ILE A 220 -12.00 8.38 -13.73
C ILE A 220 -10.50 8.23 -13.75
N ALA A 221 -10.01 7.08 -13.31
CA ALA A 221 -8.62 6.70 -13.40
C ALA A 221 -8.44 5.70 -14.55
N PRO A 222 -7.22 5.58 -15.13
CA PRO A 222 -6.89 4.47 -16.00
C PRO A 222 -7.22 3.16 -15.29
N CYS A 223 -7.83 2.21 -16.00
CA CYS A 223 -7.96 0.84 -15.52
C CYS A 223 -6.55 0.27 -15.36
N ASN A 224 -5.93 0.47 -14.19
CA ASN A 224 -4.90 -0.43 -13.73
C ASN A 224 -5.61 -1.77 -13.59
N ILE A 225 -5.40 -2.66 -14.55
CA ILE A 225 -5.60 -4.09 -14.33
C ILE A 225 -4.94 -4.33 -12.96
N PRO A 226 -5.68 -4.78 -11.94
CA PRO A 226 -5.02 -5.22 -10.74
C PRO A 226 -4.10 -6.32 -11.24
N THR A 227 -2.79 -6.06 -11.21
CA THR A 227 -1.85 -7.14 -11.04
C THR A 227 -2.47 -8.02 -9.97
N PHE A 228 -2.65 -9.31 -10.27
CA PHE A 228 -3.15 -10.33 -9.34
C PHE A 228 -2.85 -9.94 -7.90
N PRO A 229 -3.82 -10.03 -6.96
CA PRO A 229 -3.61 -9.56 -5.60
C PRO A 229 -2.24 -10.06 -5.17
N THR A 230 -1.34 -9.09 -4.98
CA THR A 230 0.01 -9.34 -4.48
C THR A 230 -0.15 -10.34 -3.37
N CYS A 231 0.62 -11.44 -3.45
CA CYS A 231 0.64 -12.54 -2.48
C CYS A 231 0.22 -11.98 -1.11
N PRO A 232 -0.91 -12.43 -0.52
CA PRO A 232 -1.44 -11.83 0.70
C PRO A 232 -0.27 -11.67 1.67
N PRO A 233 -0.13 -10.50 2.35
CA PRO A 233 0.95 -10.31 3.31
C PRO A 233 0.94 -11.54 4.21
N CYS A 234 2.06 -12.28 4.21
CA CYS A 234 2.14 -13.56 4.89
C CYS A 234 1.62 -13.32 6.31
N PRO A 235 0.51 -13.94 6.75
CA PRO A 235 0.09 -13.78 8.12
C PRO A 235 1.29 -14.17 8.98
N SER A 236 1.66 -13.29 9.93
CA SER A 236 2.62 -13.62 10.97
C SER A 236 2.20 -15.00 11.48
N PRO A 237 3.05 -16.04 11.39
CA PRO A 237 2.66 -17.35 11.86
C PRO A 237 2.15 -17.21 13.28
N GLU A 238 0.95 -17.69 13.59
CA GLU A 238 0.56 -17.87 14.99
C GLU A 238 1.56 -18.87 15.57
N ILE A 239 2.61 -18.35 16.22
CA ILE A 239 3.66 -19.16 16.82
C ILE A 239 3.03 -19.85 18.02
N LEU A 240 2.51 -21.05 17.79
CA LEU A 240 2.03 -21.97 18.82
C LEU A 240 3.22 -22.33 19.73
N GLY A 241 3.46 -21.54 20.78
CA GLY A 241 4.49 -21.82 21.78
C GLY A 241 5.25 -20.62 22.36
N GLY A 242 5.09 -19.41 21.81
CA GLY A 242 5.87 -18.24 22.25
C GLY A 242 7.38 -18.37 21.96
N PRO A 243 8.19 -17.40 22.41
CA PRO A 243 9.63 -17.40 22.14
C PRO A 243 10.39 -18.48 22.90
N SER A 244 11.42 -19.05 22.26
CA SER A 244 12.31 -20.07 22.82
C SER A 244 13.65 -19.50 23.26
N VAL A 245 14.17 -19.97 24.41
CA VAL A 245 15.41 -19.47 25.03
C VAL A 245 16.48 -20.55 25.09
N PHE A 246 17.68 -20.22 24.61
CA PHE A 246 18.87 -21.06 24.63
C PHE A 246 20.03 -20.34 25.33
N ILE A 247 20.84 -21.06 26.09
CA ILE A 247 22.05 -20.53 26.74
C ILE A 247 23.26 -21.35 26.29
N PHE A 248 24.35 -20.68 25.96
CA PHE A 248 25.56 -21.27 25.40
C PHE A 248 26.77 -20.95 26.29
N PRO A 249 27.69 -21.93 26.47
CA PRO A 249 28.90 -21.74 27.26
C PRO A 249 29.87 -20.79 26.53
N PRO A 250 30.86 -20.24 27.24
CA PRO A 250 31.99 -19.55 26.60
C PRO A 250 32.79 -20.52 25.73
N LYS A 251 33.47 -20.00 24.71
CA LYS A 251 34.35 -20.81 23.89
C LYS A 251 35.53 -21.33 24.73
N PRO A 252 35.96 -22.60 24.57
CA PRO A 252 37.06 -23.17 25.35
C PRO A 252 38.33 -22.30 25.33
N LYS A 253 38.76 -21.83 24.15
CA LYS A 253 39.91 -20.94 24.00
C LYS A 253 39.81 -19.65 24.84
N ASP A 254 38.64 -19.00 24.82
CA ASP A 254 38.42 -17.76 25.57
C ASP A 254 38.50 -17.97 27.09
N THR A 255 38.17 -19.16 27.58
CA THR A 255 38.26 -19.50 29.02
C THR A 255 39.67 -19.89 29.48
N LEU A 256 40.53 -20.31 28.56
CA LEU A 256 41.87 -20.81 28.87
C LEU A 256 42.98 -19.77 28.62
N MET A 257 42.70 -18.74 27.80
CA MET A 257 43.63 -17.66 27.49
C MET A 257 43.33 -16.38 28.28
N ILE A 258 44.31 -15.92 29.07
CA ILE A 258 44.20 -14.69 29.87
C ILE A 258 44.03 -13.41 29.05
N SER A 259 44.45 -13.41 27.78
CA SER A 259 44.33 -12.28 26.86
C SER A 259 42.93 -12.13 26.25
N LEU A 260 42.08 -13.15 26.41
CA LEU A 260 40.72 -13.18 25.88
C LEU A 260 39.72 -13.02 27.02
N THR A 261 38.50 -12.58 26.68
CA THR A 261 37.42 -12.42 27.65
C THR A 261 36.34 -13.47 27.38
N PRO A 262 36.13 -14.46 28.26
CA PRO A 262 35.09 -15.46 28.09
C PRO A 262 33.70 -14.82 28.23
N LYS A 263 32.75 -15.31 27.43
CA LYS A 263 31.39 -14.76 27.34
C LYS A 263 30.35 -15.87 27.35
N VAL A 264 29.37 -15.77 28.24
CA VAL A 264 28.17 -16.62 28.22
C VAL A 264 27.12 -15.95 27.34
N THR A 265 26.50 -16.72 26.44
CA THR A 265 25.56 -16.16 25.46
C THR A 265 24.16 -16.72 25.67
N CYS A 266 23.16 -15.85 25.77
CA CYS A 266 21.75 -16.21 25.82
C CYS A 266 21.06 -15.76 24.54
N VAL A 267 20.43 -16.69 23.83
CA VAL A 267 19.78 -16.47 22.54
C VAL A 267 18.30 -16.74 22.67
N VAL A 268 17.49 -15.79 22.25
CA VAL A 268 16.04 -15.91 22.17
C VAL A 268 15.65 -15.94 20.69
N VAL A 269 14.89 -16.95 20.31
CA VAL A 269 14.37 -17.14 18.94
C VAL A 269 12.86 -17.23 18.98
N ASP A 270 12.23 -17.19 17.81
CA ASP A 270 10.77 -17.25 17.66
C ASP A 270 10.04 -16.11 18.38
N VAL A 271 10.71 -14.94 18.46
CA VAL A 271 10.11 -13.71 18.98
C VAL A 271 9.14 -13.18 17.93
N SER A 272 7.89 -12.94 18.32
CA SER A 272 6.84 -12.47 17.43
C SER A 272 6.99 -10.97 17.10
N GLN A 273 6.35 -10.53 16.01
CA GLN A 273 6.37 -9.11 15.63
C GLN A 273 5.42 -8.25 16.47
N GLU A 274 4.40 -8.88 17.04
CA GLU A 274 3.38 -8.26 17.88
C GLU A 274 3.95 -7.92 19.27
N ASP A 275 4.78 -8.82 19.82
CA ASP A 275 5.47 -8.64 21.11
C ASP A 275 7.00 -8.74 20.96
N PRO A 276 7.66 -7.77 20.30
CA PRO A 276 9.10 -7.82 20.00
C PRO A 276 10.00 -7.52 21.21
N GLU A 277 9.45 -6.96 22.28
CA GLU A 277 10.21 -6.54 23.46
C GLU A 277 10.65 -7.74 24.30
N VAL A 278 11.97 -7.97 24.38
CA VAL A 278 12.58 -9.02 25.19
C VAL A 278 13.45 -8.40 26.27
N GLN A 279 13.19 -8.76 27.53
CA GLN A 279 13.97 -8.32 28.69
C GLN A 279 14.84 -9.46 29.19
N PHE A 280 16.12 -9.16 29.48
CA PHE A 280 17.09 -10.10 30.02
C PHE A 280 17.51 -9.69 31.42
N ASN A 281 17.44 -10.63 32.36
CA ASN A 281 18.06 -10.51 33.68
C ASN A 281 19.10 -11.62 33.83
N TRP A 282 20.31 -11.26 34.22
CA TRP A 282 21.41 -12.21 34.41
C TRP A 282 21.71 -12.39 35.89
N TYR A 283 22.02 -13.63 36.27
CA TYR A 283 22.44 -13.96 37.63
C TYR A 283 23.69 -14.83 37.62
N VAL A 284 24.62 -14.54 38.52
CA VAL A 284 25.81 -15.36 38.79
C VAL A 284 25.70 -15.87 40.22
N ASP A 285 25.60 -17.19 40.40
CA ASP A 285 25.29 -17.83 41.69
C ASP A 285 24.06 -17.21 42.39
N ASN A 286 23.02 -16.90 41.61
CA ASN A 286 21.78 -16.23 42.03
C ASN A 286 21.92 -14.75 42.44
N VAL A 287 23.09 -14.13 42.27
CA VAL A 287 23.27 -12.68 42.44
C VAL A 287 23.05 -11.99 41.10
N GLU A 288 22.16 -11.01 41.06
CA GLU A 288 21.84 -10.27 39.82
C GLU A 288 23.04 -9.43 39.35
N VAL A 289 23.29 -9.47 38.04
CA VAL A 289 24.38 -8.73 37.39
C VAL A 289 23.87 -7.98 36.16
N ASN A 290 24.36 -6.76 35.98
CA ASN A 290 23.92 -5.83 34.92
C ASN A 290 25.02 -5.51 33.90
N THR A 291 26.11 -6.27 33.87
CA THR A 291 27.24 -6.08 32.95
C THR A 291 27.04 -6.74 31.58
N ALA A 292 25.86 -7.33 31.34
CA ALA A 292 25.54 -7.98 30.08
C ALA A 292 25.21 -6.95 28.99
N GLU A 293 25.58 -7.28 27.76
CA GLU A 293 25.34 -6.47 26.57
C GLU A 293 24.33 -7.19 25.67
N THR A 294 23.22 -6.53 25.37
CA THR A 294 22.20 -7.04 24.44
C THR A 294 22.42 -6.46 23.06
N LYS A 295 22.60 -7.33 22.07
CA LYS A 295 22.74 -6.95 20.67
C LYS A 295 21.40 -6.48 20.10
N PRO A 296 21.42 -5.62 19.05
CA PRO A 296 20.20 -5.28 18.33
C PRO A 296 19.46 -6.52 17.83
N GLN A 297 18.14 -6.45 17.82
CA GLN A 297 17.29 -7.54 17.32
C GLN A 297 17.51 -7.78 15.81
N GLU A 298 17.56 -9.06 15.42
CA GLU A 298 17.80 -9.51 14.05
C GLU A 298 16.55 -10.19 13.49
N ARG A 299 15.99 -9.69 12.38
CA ARG A 299 14.85 -10.30 11.71
C ARG A 299 15.25 -11.58 10.99
N GLN A 300 14.50 -12.66 11.19
CA GLN A 300 14.71 -13.97 10.58
C GLN A 300 13.84 -14.16 9.33
N TYR A 301 14.25 -15.09 8.44
CA TYR A 301 13.53 -15.38 7.19
C TYR A 301 12.10 -15.90 7.42
N ASN A 302 11.86 -16.58 8.54
CA ASN A 302 10.55 -17.07 8.97
C ASN A 302 9.69 -15.99 9.65
N SER A 303 10.02 -14.71 9.48
CA SER A 303 9.28 -13.56 10.02
C SER A 303 9.27 -13.43 11.55
N THR A 304 10.17 -14.12 12.25
CA THR A 304 10.41 -13.96 13.70
C THR A 304 11.63 -13.07 13.95
N PHE A 305 11.85 -12.66 15.19
CA PHE A 305 13.07 -11.99 15.62
C PHE A 305 13.98 -12.94 16.41
N ARG A 306 15.28 -12.67 16.30
CA ARG A 306 16.34 -13.26 17.11
C ARG A 306 16.99 -12.17 17.94
N VAL A 307 17.05 -12.39 19.25
CA VAL A 307 17.66 -11.44 20.19
C VAL A 307 18.75 -12.15 20.98
N VAL A 308 19.91 -11.51 21.11
CA VAL A 308 21.09 -12.11 21.75
C VAL A 308 21.60 -11.20 22.85
N SER A 309 21.64 -11.73 24.07
CA SER A 309 22.30 -11.09 25.20
C SER A 309 23.60 -11.83 25.53
N VAL A 310 24.67 -11.09 25.76
CA VAL A 310 26.02 -11.61 25.98
C VAL A 310 26.54 -11.10 27.32
N LEU A 311 26.87 -12.00 28.23
CA LEU A 311 27.46 -11.68 29.52
C LEU A 311 28.96 -11.95 29.49
N PRO A 312 29.83 -10.91 29.53
CA PRO A 312 31.26 -11.08 29.78
C PRO A 312 31.47 -11.58 31.21
N ILE A 313 32.30 -12.61 31.37
CA ILE A 313 32.57 -13.25 32.65
C ILE A 313 34.07 -13.31 32.94
N LYS A 314 34.44 -13.59 34.19
CA LYS A 314 35.82 -13.84 34.58
C LYS A 314 36.19 -15.29 34.35
N HIS A 315 37.43 -15.57 33.94
CA HIS A 315 37.93 -16.93 33.73
C HIS A 315 37.73 -17.82 34.97
N GLN A 316 38.10 -17.30 36.15
CA GLN A 316 38.03 -18.06 37.40
C GLN A 316 36.59 -18.39 37.82
N ASP A 317 35.62 -17.53 37.49
CA ASP A 317 34.21 -17.77 37.81
C ASP A 317 33.69 -19.00 37.04
N TRP A 318 34.03 -19.12 35.76
CA TRP A 318 33.69 -20.30 34.96
C TRP A 318 34.44 -21.55 35.45
N LEU A 319 35.76 -21.45 35.62
CA LEU A 319 36.61 -22.60 35.97
C LEU A 319 36.28 -23.18 37.35
N ASN A 320 35.83 -22.35 38.30
CA ASN A 320 35.35 -22.76 39.62
C ASN A 320 33.94 -23.36 39.60
N GLY A 321 33.27 -23.39 38.45
CA GLY A 321 31.94 -23.97 38.31
C GLY A 321 30.81 -23.10 38.86
N LYS A 322 30.96 -21.77 38.85
CA LYS A 322 29.84 -20.86 39.14
C LYS A 322 28.69 -21.10 38.17
N LYS A 323 27.47 -20.81 38.64
CA LYS A 323 26.23 -20.98 37.85
C LYS A 323 25.82 -19.65 37.24
N PHE A 324 25.69 -19.62 35.93
CA PHE A 324 25.22 -18.47 35.15
C PHE A 324 23.79 -18.73 34.72
N LYS A 325 22.88 -17.86 35.13
CA LYS A 325 21.46 -17.96 34.81
C LYS A 325 21.04 -16.77 33.95
N CYS A 326 20.44 -17.05 32.80
CA CYS A 326 19.73 -16.10 31.97
C CYS A 326 18.23 -16.24 32.22
N LYS A 327 17.59 -15.17 32.66
CA LYS A 327 16.13 -15.07 32.83
C LYS A 327 15.59 -14.14 31.75
N VAL A 328 14.64 -14.63 30.98
CA VAL A 328 14.06 -13.92 29.85
C VAL A 328 12.59 -13.67 30.11
N ASN A 329 12.17 -12.42 29.92
CA ASN A 329 10.79 -11.98 30.04
C ASN A 329 10.29 -11.38 28.72
N ASN A 330 9.09 -11.73 28.31
CA ASN A 330 8.43 -11.26 27.08
C ASN A 330 6.91 -11.36 27.26
N LYS A 331 6.14 -10.44 26.66
CA LYS A 331 4.68 -10.38 26.82
C LYS A 331 3.94 -11.59 26.26
N ALA A 332 4.48 -12.25 25.24
CA ALA A 332 3.91 -13.47 24.69
C ALA A 332 4.16 -14.72 25.56
N LEU A 333 4.96 -14.60 26.63
CA LEU A 333 5.20 -15.68 27.59
C LEU A 333 4.30 -15.55 28.83
N PRO A 334 3.64 -16.63 29.29
CA PRO A 334 2.84 -16.59 30.52
C PRO A 334 3.70 -16.44 31.78
N SER A 335 4.97 -16.86 31.72
CA SER A 335 5.94 -16.74 32.81
C SER A 335 7.36 -16.60 32.25
N PRO A 336 8.28 -15.90 32.96
CA PRO A 336 9.67 -15.79 32.54
C PRO A 336 10.35 -17.16 32.37
N ILE A 337 11.14 -17.32 31.31
CA ILE A 337 11.93 -18.53 31.06
C ILE A 337 13.32 -18.34 31.65
N GLU A 338 13.75 -19.29 32.49
CA GLU A 338 15.10 -19.31 33.08
C GLU A 338 15.93 -20.45 32.49
N LYS A 339 17.14 -20.14 32.02
CA LYS A 339 18.14 -21.13 31.60
C LYS A 339 19.42 -20.93 32.38
N THR A 340 19.97 -22.02 32.92
CA THR A 340 21.19 -21.99 33.73
C THR A 340 22.27 -22.85 33.08
N ILE A 341 23.50 -22.36 33.09
CA ILE A 341 24.68 -23.06 32.61
C ILE A 341 25.83 -22.92 33.60
N SER A 342 26.67 -23.94 33.68
CA SER A 342 27.92 -23.92 34.44
C SER A 342 28.89 -24.87 33.76
N LYS A 343 30.17 -24.76 34.10
CA LYS A 343 31.17 -25.75 33.72
C LYS A 343 30.73 -27.16 34.16
N VAL A 344 30.97 -28.15 33.30
CA VAL A 344 30.69 -29.55 33.58
C VAL A 344 31.57 -30.03 34.74
N LYS A 345 30.99 -30.78 35.67
CA LYS A 345 31.72 -31.31 36.83
C LYS A 345 32.40 -32.63 36.46
N GLY A 346 33.54 -32.90 37.08
CA GLY A 346 34.25 -34.16 36.98
C GLY A 346 35.74 -33.96 37.19
N GLN A 347 36.49 -35.06 37.26
CA GLN A 347 37.93 -35.00 37.39
C GLN A 347 38.56 -34.70 36.03
N PRO A 348 39.29 -33.57 35.86
CA PRO A 348 39.93 -33.27 34.59
C PRO A 348 41.00 -34.31 34.24
N ARG A 349 41.05 -34.71 32.97
CA ARG A 349 42.09 -35.60 32.42
C ARG A 349 42.74 -34.93 31.23
N ALA A 350 44.07 -34.95 31.21
CA ALA A 350 44.87 -34.29 30.19
C ALA A 350 44.82 -35.08 28.86
N PRO A 351 44.65 -34.40 27.71
CA PRO A 351 44.69 -35.04 26.41
C PRO A 351 46.08 -35.58 26.07
N GLU A 352 46.09 -36.76 25.46
CA GLU A 352 47.22 -37.26 24.69
C GLU A 352 47.08 -36.79 23.24
N VAL A 353 48.14 -36.19 22.69
CA VAL A 353 48.12 -35.58 21.36
C VAL A 353 49.13 -36.29 20.45
N TYR A 354 48.65 -36.80 19.33
CA TYR A 354 49.43 -37.48 18.30
C TYR A 354 49.20 -36.81 16.94
N VAL A 355 50.28 -36.59 16.19
CA VAL A 355 50.19 -36.03 14.84
C VAL A 355 50.66 -37.07 13.84
N LEU A 356 49.78 -37.42 12.91
CA LEU A 356 49.94 -38.50 11.96
C LEU A 356 50.21 -37.94 10.55
N PRO A 357 51.20 -38.49 9.83
CA PRO A 357 51.49 -38.08 8.46
C PRO A 357 50.38 -38.50 7.50
N PRO A 358 50.40 -37.97 6.26
CA PRO A 358 49.46 -38.39 5.23
C PRO A 358 49.57 -39.88 4.95
N ALA A 359 48.45 -40.50 4.61
CA ALA A 359 48.44 -41.88 4.13
C ALA A 359 49.23 -41.99 2.82
N GLN A 360 49.92 -43.10 2.60
CA GLN A 360 50.80 -43.29 1.44
C GLN A 360 50.05 -43.16 0.12
N GLU A 361 48.79 -43.61 0.09
CA GLU A 361 47.91 -43.54 -1.06
C GLU A 361 47.57 -42.08 -1.43
N GLU A 362 47.58 -41.17 -0.46
CA GLU A 362 47.29 -39.74 -0.65
C GLU A 362 48.47 -38.98 -1.29
N LEU A 363 49.70 -39.51 -1.20
CA LEU A 363 50.90 -38.87 -1.77
C LEU A 363 50.88 -38.82 -3.32
N THR A 364 49.98 -39.57 -3.95
CA THR A 364 49.72 -39.50 -5.39
C THR A 364 48.89 -38.29 -5.79
N LYS A 365 48.20 -37.64 -4.83
CA LYS A 365 47.35 -36.46 -5.06
C LYS A 365 48.14 -35.16 -4.95
N ASN A 366 47.55 -34.07 -5.43
CA ASN A 366 48.16 -32.73 -5.31
C ASN A 366 48.06 -32.17 -3.89
N THR A 367 47.06 -32.59 -3.12
CA THR A 367 46.85 -32.20 -1.72
C THR A 367 46.92 -33.43 -0.84
N VAL A 368 47.50 -33.26 0.35
CA VAL A 368 47.65 -34.29 1.36
C VAL A 368 47.06 -33.82 2.68
N SER A 369 46.71 -34.76 3.54
CA SER A 369 46.06 -34.45 4.80
C SER A 369 46.93 -34.84 5.99
N LEU A 370 47.14 -33.90 6.92
CA LEU A 370 47.76 -34.15 8.20
C LEU A 370 46.67 -34.33 9.25
N THR A 371 46.83 -35.31 10.14
CA THR A 371 45.80 -35.64 11.15
C THR A 371 46.37 -35.45 12.54
N CYS A 372 45.71 -34.68 13.38
CA CYS A 372 45.98 -34.57 14.81
C CYS A 372 44.91 -35.37 15.55
N TYR A 373 45.33 -36.49 16.14
CA TYR A 373 44.48 -37.35 16.95
C TYR A 373 44.69 -36.99 18.43
N ILE A 374 43.59 -36.67 19.10
CA ILE A 374 43.59 -36.26 20.50
C ILE A 374 42.65 -37.18 21.26
N GLN A 375 43.13 -37.82 22.34
CA GLN A 375 42.36 -38.80 23.12
C GLN A 375 42.59 -38.65 24.63
N GLY A 376 41.79 -39.36 25.43
CA GLY A 376 42.01 -39.51 26.88
C GLY A 376 41.64 -38.28 27.70
N PHE A 377 40.95 -37.29 27.13
CA PHE A 377 40.70 -36.02 27.81
C PHE A 377 39.30 -35.92 28.43
N TYR A 378 39.21 -35.15 29.51
CA TYR A 378 37.93 -34.79 30.12
C TYR A 378 38.08 -33.41 30.80
N PRO A 379 37.12 -32.49 30.68
CA PRO A 379 35.85 -32.58 29.94
C PRO A 379 36.02 -32.40 28.43
N ALA A 380 34.92 -32.46 27.68
CA ALA A 380 34.88 -32.32 26.22
C ALA A 380 35.30 -30.93 25.70
N ASP A 381 35.29 -29.90 26.55
CA ASP A 381 35.67 -28.53 26.20
C ASP A 381 37.16 -28.44 25.84
N ILE A 382 37.48 -28.32 24.56
CA ILE A 382 38.84 -28.31 24.03
C ILE A 382 38.96 -27.37 22.83
N SER A 383 40.13 -26.77 22.62
CA SER A 383 40.43 -25.97 21.42
C SER A 383 41.60 -26.59 20.66
N VAL A 384 41.49 -26.69 19.34
CA VAL A 384 42.54 -27.23 18.47
C VAL A 384 42.77 -26.26 17.32
N GLU A 385 44.03 -25.88 17.12
CA GLU A 385 44.46 -24.98 16.06
C GLU A 385 45.67 -25.56 15.34
N TRP A 386 45.87 -25.13 14.11
CA TRP A 386 47.02 -25.54 13.30
C TRP A 386 47.88 -24.34 12.94
N GLU A 387 49.18 -24.60 12.86
CA GLU A 387 50.17 -23.63 12.42
C GLU A 387 51.10 -24.27 11.39
N LYS A 388 51.54 -23.48 10.42
CA LYS A 388 52.58 -23.83 9.44
C LYS A 388 53.71 -22.83 9.57
N GLN A 389 54.91 -23.31 9.89
CA GLN A 389 56.10 -22.46 10.07
C GLN A 389 55.84 -21.26 11.02
N GLY A 390 55.01 -21.47 12.06
CA GLY A 390 54.62 -20.44 13.03
C GLY A 390 53.53 -19.46 12.58
N GLN A 391 52.94 -19.66 11.40
CA GLN A 391 51.78 -18.90 10.92
C GLN A 391 50.50 -19.72 11.09
N PRO A 392 49.37 -19.10 11.50
CA PRO A 392 48.12 -19.82 11.69
C PRO A 392 47.55 -20.33 10.35
N GLU A 393 47.11 -21.58 10.35
CA GLU A 393 46.44 -22.22 9.22
C GLU A 393 44.93 -22.22 9.43
N THR A 394 44.15 -22.13 8.35
CA THR A 394 42.68 -22.05 8.42
C THR A 394 41.97 -23.18 7.68
N GLU A 395 42.66 -23.89 6.77
CA GLU A 395 42.08 -24.99 5.97
C GLU A 395 42.11 -26.34 6.71
N TYR A 396 41.67 -26.34 7.97
CA TYR A 396 41.50 -27.55 8.76
C TYR A 396 40.04 -27.75 9.19
N ARG A 397 39.70 -28.99 9.54
CA ARG A 397 38.42 -29.35 10.14
C ARG A 397 38.65 -30.23 11.35
N THR A 398 38.02 -29.88 12.46
CA THR A 398 38.05 -30.65 13.71
C THR A 398 36.69 -31.33 13.90
N THR A 399 36.69 -32.60 14.27
CA THR A 399 35.46 -33.33 14.61
C THR A 399 34.96 -32.89 15.98
N GLU A 400 33.67 -33.07 16.24
CA GLU A 400 33.14 -32.95 17.61
C GLU A 400 33.78 -33.99 18.54
N PRO A 401 33.97 -33.70 19.83
CA PRO A 401 34.43 -34.67 20.81
C PRO A 401 33.48 -35.87 20.92
N VAL A 402 34.02 -37.08 20.79
CA VAL A 402 33.28 -38.34 20.91
C VAL A 402 33.61 -38.97 22.25
N LEU A 403 32.59 -39.41 22.99
CA LEU A 403 32.76 -40.11 24.26
C LEU A 403 33.30 -41.53 23.99
N ASP A 404 34.40 -41.87 24.65
CA ASP A 404 35.01 -43.19 24.60
C ASP A 404 34.47 -44.10 25.73
N SER A 405 34.72 -45.40 25.57
CA SER A 405 34.38 -46.47 26.50
C SER A 405 34.95 -46.30 27.92
N ASP A 406 36.06 -45.57 28.07
CA ASP A 406 36.72 -45.31 29.36
C ASP A 406 36.18 -44.06 30.11
N GLY A 407 35.16 -43.41 29.53
CA GLY A 407 34.55 -42.18 30.04
C GLY A 407 35.29 -40.90 29.70
N THR A 408 36.37 -40.97 28.90
CA THR A 408 37.06 -39.81 28.35
C THR A 408 36.55 -39.49 26.95
N TYR A 409 37.08 -38.43 26.35
CA TYR A 409 36.76 -38.02 24.99
C TYR A 409 37.97 -38.20 24.06
N PHE A 410 37.68 -38.42 22.79
CA PHE A 410 38.64 -38.31 21.71
C PHE A 410 38.07 -37.50 20.54
N LEU A 411 38.95 -36.93 19.71
CA LEU A 411 38.59 -36.26 18.47
C LEU A 411 39.74 -36.27 17.46
N TYR A 412 39.44 -35.88 16.23
CA TYR A 412 40.42 -35.71 15.16
C TYR A 412 40.35 -34.30 14.59
N SER A 413 41.51 -33.70 14.33
CA SER A 413 41.62 -32.51 13.50
C SER A 413 42.41 -32.82 12.23
N LYS A 414 41.89 -32.44 11.07
CA LYS A 414 42.45 -32.75 9.76
C LYS A 414 42.79 -31.47 9.02
N LEU A 415 44.08 -31.21 8.80
CA LEU A 415 44.60 -30.09 8.03
C LEU A 415 44.87 -30.53 6.58
N ARG A 416 44.37 -29.78 5.60
CA ARG A 416 44.70 -30.00 4.19
C ARG A 416 45.88 -29.12 3.80
N VAL A 417 46.87 -29.71 3.15
CA VAL A 417 48.08 -29.00 2.71
C VAL A 417 48.47 -29.39 1.28
N ASP A 418 49.16 -28.51 0.59
CA ASP A 418 49.76 -28.81 -0.70
C ASP A 418 50.86 -29.89 -0.55
N ARG A 419 50.87 -30.88 -1.46
CA ARG A 419 51.85 -31.97 -1.41
C ARG A 419 53.29 -31.45 -1.49
N ASN A 420 53.55 -30.43 -2.31
CA ASN A 420 54.92 -29.91 -2.45
C ASN A 420 55.37 -29.27 -1.14
N SER A 421 54.48 -28.59 -0.43
CA SER A 421 54.73 -28.06 0.92
C SER A 421 55.13 -29.15 1.91
N TRP A 422 54.39 -30.25 1.94
CA TRP A 422 54.75 -31.42 2.73
C TRP A 422 56.09 -32.03 2.30
N GLN A 423 56.32 -32.18 0.99
CA GLN A 423 57.53 -32.79 0.44
C GLN A 423 58.80 -31.97 0.69
N ARG A 424 58.70 -30.63 0.74
CA ARG A 424 59.78 -29.71 1.13
C ARG A 424 60.20 -29.85 2.59
N GLY A 425 59.41 -30.53 3.42
CA GLY A 425 59.68 -30.65 4.86
C GLY A 425 59.21 -29.43 5.66
N ASP A 426 58.20 -28.70 5.16
CA ASP A 426 57.57 -27.63 5.94
C ASP A 426 57.06 -28.20 7.28
N GLN A 427 57.22 -27.43 8.36
CA GLN A 427 56.80 -27.84 9.70
C GLN A 427 55.35 -27.43 9.95
N PHE A 428 54.55 -28.40 10.38
CA PHE A 428 53.14 -28.23 10.73
C PHE A 428 52.95 -28.58 12.20
N THR A 429 52.33 -27.68 12.96
CA THR A 429 52.13 -27.81 14.39
C THR A 429 50.65 -27.87 14.70
N CYS A 430 50.21 -28.91 15.42
CA CYS A 430 48.90 -28.98 16.04
C CYS A 430 49.01 -28.45 17.47
N SER A 431 48.30 -27.35 17.74
CA SER A 431 48.26 -26.65 19.02
C SER A 431 46.93 -26.95 19.71
N VAL A 432 46.99 -27.49 20.94
CA VAL A 432 45.82 -27.97 21.68
C VAL A 432 45.73 -27.22 23.01
N MET A 433 44.55 -26.69 23.32
CA MET A 433 44.25 -26.03 24.58
C MET A 433 43.19 -26.80 25.35
N HIS A 434 43.51 -27.17 26.59
CA HIS A 434 42.62 -27.92 27.47
C HIS A 434 42.94 -27.62 28.94
N GLU A 435 41.92 -27.62 29.81
CA GLU A 435 42.08 -27.21 31.21
C GLU A 435 43.02 -28.11 32.02
N ALA A 436 43.16 -29.38 31.65
CA ALA A 436 43.98 -30.35 32.38
C ALA A 436 45.45 -30.35 31.93
N LEU A 437 45.80 -29.59 30.89
CA LEU A 437 47.18 -29.43 30.45
C LEU A 437 47.94 -28.43 31.32
N HIS A 438 49.25 -28.65 31.45
CA HIS A 438 50.13 -27.64 32.05
C HIS A 438 50.08 -26.34 31.23
N ASN A 439 49.86 -25.20 31.90
CA ASN A 439 49.58 -23.90 31.27
C ASN A 439 48.42 -23.92 30.26
N HIS A 440 47.52 -24.89 30.38
CA HIS A 440 46.38 -25.14 29.51
C HIS A 440 46.71 -25.32 28.02
N PHE A 441 47.96 -25.65 27.69
CA PHE A 441 48.45 -25.66 26.31
C PHE A 441 49.46 -26.78 26.06
N THR A 442 49.37 -27.43 24.91
CA THR A 442 50.39 -28.34 24.40
C THR A 442 50.44 -28.26 22.88
N GLN A 443 51.59 -28.58 22.29
CA GLN A 443 51.74 -28.59 20.85
C GLN A 443 52.53 -29.81 20.39
N LYS A 444 52.19 -30.30 19.20
CA LYS A 444 52.90 -31.39 18.53
C LYS A 444 53.19 -30.99 17.09
N THR A 445 54.46 -31.08 16.72
CA THR A 445 54.93 -30.71 15.39
C THR A 445 55.21 -31.97 14.56
N LEU A 446 54.83 -31.91 13.29
CA LEU A 446 55.08 -32.91 12.29
C LEU A 446 55.73 -32.25 11.07
N SER A 447 56.77 -32.89 10.57
CA SER A 447 57.36 -32.60 9.27
C SER A 447 57.76 -33.90 8.61
N ARG A 448 57.99 -33.86 7.30
CA ARG A 448 58.49 -35.03 6.58
C ARG A 448 59.90 -35.35 7.08
N SER A 449 60.06 -36.52 7.68
CA SER A 449 61.37 -37.04 8.08
C SER A 449 62.23 -37.31 6.84
N PRO A 450 63.45 -36.76 6.74
CA PRO A 450 64.40 -37.19 5.73
C PRO A 450 64.90 -38.59 6.08
N GLY A 451 64.34 -39.63 5.45
CA GLY A 451 64.88 -40.99 5.49
C GLY A 451 64.15 -41.95 6.44
N LYS A 452 63.22 -42.72 5.87
CA LYS A 452 63.22 -44.18 5.96
C LYS A 452 62.51 -44.76 4.74
#